data_AF-C6BBT7-F1
#
_entry.id   AF-C6BBT7-F1
#
_cell.length_a   1.000
_cell.length_b   1.000
_cell.length_c   1.000
_cell.angle_alpha   90.00
_cell.angle_beta   90.00
_cell.angle_gamma   90.00
#
_symmetry.space_group_name_H-M   'P 1'
#
loop_
_entity.id
_entity.type
_entity.pdbx_description
1 polymer ?
#
loop_
_entity_poly.entity_id
_entity_poly.type
_entity_poly.pdbx_seq_one_letter_code
_entity_poly.pdbx_strand_id
1 'polypeptide(L)' 'MDLIVGRFYWVMPAFDPDTDAEWESDMQPARYAGKDASGNLLWNCLGIDGASDWPMRWIGAEILAP' A
#
# COMPACT_ATOMS: atom_id res chain seq x y z
N MET A 1 14.42 4.77 -0.74
CA MET A 1 13.59 5.05 0.45
C MET A 1 13.48 3.75 1.21
N ASP A 2 13.88 3.75 2.48
CA ASP A 2 13.81 2.55 3.32
C ASP A 2 12.45 2.50 4.02
N LEU A 3 11.66 1.48 3.71
CA LEU A 3 10.35 1.26 4.33
C LEU A 3 10.52 0.56 5.67
N ILE A 4 9.98 1.16 6.72
CA ILE A 4 10.00 0.62 8.09
C ILE A 4 8.70 -0.16 8.34
N VAL A 5 8.83 -1.44 8.70
CA VAL A 5 7.68 -2.31 9.02
C VAL A 5 6.88 -1.69 10.17
N GLY A 6 5.56 -1.66 10.00
CA GLY A 6 4.63 -1.11 10.97
C GLY A 6 4.30 0.37 10.77
N ARG A 7 5.03 1.10 9.91
CA ARG A 7 4.74 2.51 9.59
C ARG A 7 3.70 2.62 8.49
N PHE A 8 3.00 3.75 8.49
CA PHE A 8 2.02 4.10 7.47
C PHE A 8 2.66 4.99 6.41
N TYR A 9 2.26 4.78 5.16
CA TYR A 9 2.70 5.55 4.00
C TYR A 9 1.49 5.86 3.12
N TRP A 10 1.58 6.95 2.36
CA TRP A 10 0.66 7.17 1.25
C TRP A 10 1.00 6.20 0.13
N VAL A 11 0.03 5.45 -0.37
CA VAL A 11 0.22 4.53 -1.49
C VAL A 11 -0.91 4.70 -2.50
N MET A 12 -0.64 4.35 -3.75
CA MET A 12 -1.68 4.14 -4.76
C MET A 12 -1.61 2.67 -5.19
N PRO A 13 -2.58 1.82 -4.77
CA PRO A 13 -2.63 0.43 -5.17
C PRO A 13 -2.73 0.29 -6.70
N ALA A 14 -2.13 -0.73 -7.26
CA ALA A 14 -2.38 -1.15 -8.64
C ALA A 14 -3.57 -2.11 -8.67
N PHE A 15 -4.69 -1.72 -8.05
CA PHE A 15 -5.94 -2.42 -8.30
C PHE A 15 -6.26 -2.36 -9.80
N ASP A 16 -6.92 -3.42 -10.25
CA ASP A 16 -7.15 -3.83 -11.62
C ASP A 16 -7.21 -2.69 -12.67
N PRO A 17 -6.34 -2.68 -13.71
CA PRO A 17 -6.45 -1.70 -14.80
C PRO A 17 -7.80 -1.72 -15.54
N ASP A 18 -8.62 -2.77 -15.37
CA ASP A 18 -9.94 -2.91 -15.99
C ASP A 18 -11.09 -2.36 -15.11
N THR A 19 -10.81 -1.81 -13.93
CA THR A 19 -11.82 -1.16 -13.09
C THR A 19 -11.78 0.37 -13.24
N ASP A 20 -12.85 0.94 -13.79
CA ASP A 20 -13.07 2.39 -13.96
C ASP A 20 -13.40 3.13 -12.64
N ALA A 21 -13.10 2.54 -11.48
CA ALA A 21 -13.49 3.11 -10.22
C ALA A 21 -12.45 4.13 -9.72
N GLU A 22 -12.83 5.41 -9.71
CA GLU A 22 -11.95 6.54 -9.34
C GLU A 22 -11.19 6.33 -8.01
N TRP A 23 -11.77 5.59 -7.05
CA TRP A 23 -11.16 5.32 -5.74
C TRP A 23 -9.87 4.48 -5.81
N GLU A 24 -9.65 3.72 -6.88
CA GLU A 24 -8.44 2.92 -7.11
C GLU A 24 -7.24 3.76 -7.52
N SER A 25 -7.47 5.00 -7.95
CA SER A 25 -6.43 5.96 -8.34
C SER A 25 -6.11 6.99 -7.25
N ASP A 26 -6.81 6.94 -6.12
CA ASP A 26 -6.58 7.87 -5.02
C ASP A 26 -5.43 7.40 -4.11
N MET A 27 -4.69 8.36 -3.58
CA MET A 27 -3.69 8.10 -2.54
C MET A 27 -4.39 7.70 -1.25
N GLN A 28 -4.05 6.52 -0.74
CA GLN A 28 -4.63 5.98 0.49
C GLN A 28 -3.53 5.66 1.51
N PRO A 29 -3.82 5.77 2.82
CA PRO A 29 -2.90 5.29 3.84
C PRO A 29 -2.83 3.76 3.80
N ALA A 30 -1.63 3.21 3.78
CA ALA A 30 -1.40 1.78 4.01
C ALA A 30 -0.26 1.56 4.98
N ARG A 31 -0.39 0.53 5.83
CA ARG A 31 0.67 0.11 6.75
C ARG A 31 1.58 -0.90 6.06
N TYR A 32 2.87 -0.61 6.04
CA TYR A 32 3.84 -1.56 5.50
C TYR A 32 3.99 -2.76 6.46
N ALA A 33 3.75 -3.96 5.94
CA ALA A 33 3.78 -5.22 6.70
C ALA A 33 5.07 -6.02 6.51
N GLY A 34 5.96 -5.58 5.61
CA GLY A 34 7.23 -6.23 5.32
C GLY A 34 7.29 -6.82 3.93
N LYS A 35 8.06 -7.90 3.76
CA LYS A 35 8.15 -8.64 2.51
C LYS A 35 7.74 -10.09 2.70
N ASP A 36 7.14 -10.68 1.68
CA ASP A 36 6.92 -12.12 1.63
C ASP A 36 8.22 -12.89 1.33
N ALA A 37 8.14 -14.22 1.26
CA ALA A 37 9.28 -15.08 0.94
C ALA A 37 9.85 -14.88 -0.48
N SER A 38 9.06 -14.30 -1.38
CA SER A 38 9.44 -13.99 -2.77
C SER A 38 10.04 -12.58 -2.91
N GLY A 39 10.01 -11.78 -1.83
CA GLY A 39 10.50 -10.41 -1.81
C GLY A 39 9.47 -9.35 -2.21
N ASN A 40 8.20 -9.73 -2.42
CA ASN A 40 7.12 -8.79 -2.70
C ASN A 40 6.78 -7.99 -1.44
N LEU A 41 6.40 -6.72 -1.62
CA LEU A 41 6.00 -5.86 -0.51
C LEU A 41 4.59 -6.23 -0.03
N LEU A 42 4.42 -6.36 1.28
CA LEU A 42 3.14 -6.60 1.91
C LEU A 42 2.61 -5.31 2.54
N TRP A 43 1.31 -5.06 2.35
CA TRP A 43 0.64 -3.84 2.79
C TRP A 43 -0.72 -4.14 3.43
N ASN A 44 -1.02 -3.50 4.55
CA ASN A 44 -2.38 -3.49 5.10
C ASN A 44 -3.06 -2.19 4.64
N CYS A 45 -3.90 -2.26 3.62
CA CYS A 45 -4.69 -1.11 3.16
C CYS A 45 -6.01 -1.03 3.93
N LEU A 46 -6.51 0.18 4.21
CA LEU A 46 -7.65 0.41 5.10
C LEU A 46 -9.00 -0.16 4.62
N GLY A 47 -9.10 -0.60 3.37
CA GLY A 47 -10.29 -1.22 2.78
C GLY A 47 -10.16 -2.72 2.48
N ILE A 48 -9.05 -3.34 2.85
CA ILE A 48 -8.78 -4.76 2.61
C ILE A 48 -8.55 -5.44 3.96
N ASP A 49 -9.23 -6.55 4.20
CA ASP A 49 -8.96 -7.35 5.38
C ASP A 49 -7.60 -8.05 5.26
N GLY A 50 -6.67 -7.67 6.15
CA GLY A 50 -5.36 -8.30 6.28
C GLY A 50 -4.26 -7.67 5.43
N ALA A 51 -3.18 -8.42 5.26
CA ALA A 51 -2.02 -8.02 4.45
C ALA A 51 -2.24 -8.46 3.00
N SER A 52 -2.12 -7.51 2.09
CA SER A 52 -2.16 -7.73 0.65
C SER A 52 -0.75 -7.61 0.06
N ASP A 53 -0.43 -8.49 -0.88
CA ASP A 53 0.78 -8.47 -1.70
C ASP A 53 0.59 -7.69 -3.01
N TRP A 54 -0.52 -6.94 -3.12
CA TRP A 54 -0.80 -6.19 -4.34
C TRP A 54 0.30 -5.21 -4.68
N PRO A 55 0.65 -5.10 -5.98
CA PRO A 55 1.60 -4.11 -6.42
C PRO A 55 1.07 -2.72 -6.13
N MET A 56 1.96 -1.81 -5.73
CA MET A 56 1.65 -0.39 -5.56
C MET A 56 2.16 0.35 -6.80
N ARG A 57 1.28 1.10 -7.48
CA ARG A 57 1.68 1.98 -8.60
C ARG A 57 2.60 3.09 -8.11
N TRP A 58 2.39 3.52 -6.87
CA TRP A 58 3.19 4.55 -6.24
C TRP A 58 3.27 4.37 -4.73
N ILE A 59 4.44 4.69 -4.17
CA ILE A 59 4.69 4.72 -2.73
C ILE A 59 5.24 6.11 -2.38
N GLY A 60 4.55 6.78 -1.48
CA GLY A 60 4.79 8.15 -1.05
C GLY A 60 5.49 8.29 0.29
N ALA A 61 5.35 9.49 0.85
CA ALA A 61 5.93 9.84 2.14
C ALA A 61 5.33 9.01 3.29
N GLU A 62 6.14 8.80 4.35
CA GLU A 62 5.66 8.29 5.63
C GLU A 62 4.60 9.25 6.18
N ILE A 63 3.50 8.68 6.64
CA ILE A 63 2.46 9.41 7.36
C ILE A 63 2.91 9.49 8.81
N LEU A 64 3.43 10.66 9.17
CA LEU A 64 3.71 11.00 10.57
C LEU A 64 2.38 11.34 11.22
N ALA A 65 1.87 10.44 12.05
CA ALA A 65 0.78 10.79 12.95
C ALA A 65 1.32 11.84 13.97
N PRO A 66 0.52 12.86 14.34
CA PRO A 66 0.80 13.66 15.53
C PRO A 66 0.77 12.81 16.81
#